data_AF-A0A2E8J7R9-F1
#
_entry.id   AF-A0A2E8J7R9-F1
#
_cell.length_a   1.000
_cell.length_b   1.000
_cell.length_c   1.000
_cell.angle_alpha   90.00
_cell.angle_beta   90.00
_cell.angle_gamma   90.00
#
_symmetry.space_group_name_H-M   'P 1'
#
loop_
_entity.id
_entity.type
_entity.pdbx_description
1 polymer ?
#
loop_
_entity_poly.entity_id
_entity_poly.type
_entity_poly.pdbx_seq_one_letter_code
_entity_poly.pdbx_strand_id
1 'polypeptide(L)'
;MTVLAINLDKSQSDAITCELGETVCAVENLEDGCVLVEKEEFSKIIYCITADSPNLAEITNLVGLTLISTRIILIGQPEVLAARNDWCGLGVELLPNPTVNELIHGIEDKSIQSITKG
;
A
#
# COMPACT_ATOMS: atom_id res chain seq x y z
N MET A 1 2.81 -13.11 -8.80
CA MET A 1 2.19 -12.69 -7.53
C MET A 1 1.32 -11.48 -7.84
N THR A 2 0.19 -11.33 -7.15
CA THR A 2 -0.79 -10.27 -7.46
C THR A 2 -0.66 -9.14 -6.44
N VAL A 3 -0.66 -7.91 -6.95
CA VAL A 3 -0.60 -6.67 -6.19
C VAL A 3 -1.89 -5.90 -6.41
N LEU A 4 -2.54 -5.48 -5.32
CA LEU A 4 -3.66 -4.55 -5.39
C LEU A 4 -3.11 -3.12 -5.26
N ALA A 5 -3.45 -2.25 -6.20
CA ALA A 5 -3.11 -0.84 -6.17
C ALA A 5 -4.39 -0.02 -6.00
N ILE A 6 -4.51 0.72 -4.89
CA ILE A 6 -5.67 1.53 -4.56
C ILE A 6 -5.28 3.01 -4.71
N ASN A 7 -6.04 3.75 -5.50
CA ASN A 7 -5.84 5.19 -5.76
C ASN A 7 -4.42 5.51 -6.29
N LEU A 8 -3.79 4.55 -6.99
CA LEU A 8 -2.42 4.69 -7.48
C LEU A 8 -2.42 5.20 -8.93
N ASP A 9 -1.47 6.08 -9.26
CA ASP A 9 -1.28 6.53 -10.63
C ASP A 9 -1.01 5.36 -11.58
N LYS A 10 -1.62 5.42 -12.77
CA LYS A 10 -1.45 4.37 -13.79
C LYS A 10 0.01 4.15 -14.16
N SER A 11 0.80 5.23 -14.27
CA SER A 11 2.23 5.12 -14.57
C SER A 11 3.02 4.37 -13.50
N GLN A 12 2.64 4.47 -12.23
CA GLN A 12 3.25 3.70 -11.14
C GLN A 12 2.81 2.24 -11.18
N SER A 13 1.53 1.98 -11.45
CA SER A 13 0.99 0.63 -11.64
C SER A 13 1.64 -0.11 -12.81
N ASP A 14 1.82 0.58 -13.94
CA ASP A 14 2.49 0.05 -15.13
C ASP A 14 3.96 -0.25 -14.83
N ALA A 15 4.64 0.62 -14.08
CA ALA A 15 6.02 0.40 -13.67
C ALA A 15 6.18 -0.85 -12.79
N ILE A 16 5.26 -1.10 -11.85
CA ILE A 16 5.26 -2.32 -11.03
C ILE A 16 5.14 -3.56 -11.91
N THR A 17 4.23 -3.53 -12.88
CA THR A 17 4.04 -4.66 -13.81
C THR A 17 5.29 -4.89 -14.68
N CYS A 18 5.89 -3.82 -15.18
CA CYS A 18 7.07 -3.89 -16.04
C CYS A 18 8.34 -4.33 -15.30
N GLU A 19 8.62 -3.75 -14.13
CA GLU A 19 9.88 -3.96 -13.42
C GLU A 19 9.84 -5.23 -12.56
N LEU A 20 8.70 -5.53 -11.93
CA LEU A 20 8.58 -6.68 -11.02
C LEU A 20 7.96 -7.92 -11.67
N GLY A 21 7.37 -7.78 -12.86
CA GLY A 21 6.60 -8.85 -13.50
C GLY A 21 5.38 -9.28 -12.67
N GLU A 22 4.93 -8.45 -11.73
CA GLU A 22 3.75 -8.71 -10.90
C GLU A 22 2.47 -8.28 -11.62
N THR A 23 1.38 -8.99 -11.37
CA THR A 23 0.06 -8.59 -11.89
C THR A 23 -0.53 -7.53 -10.98
N VAL A 24 -0.77 -6.33 -11.50
CA VAL A 24 -1.35 -5.23 -10.74
C VAL A 24 -2.84 -5.10 -11.04
N CYS A 25 -3.66 -5.26 -10.00
CA CYS A 25 -5.07 -4.90 -10.02
C CYS A 25 -5.21 -3.47 -9.50
N ALA A 26 -5.53 -2.51 -10.36
CA ALA A 26 -5.69 -1.11 -9.97
C ALA A 26 -7.16 -0.76 -9.76
N VAL A 27 -7.47 -0.11 -8.65
CA VAL A 27 -8.79 0.44 -8.32
C VAL A 27 -8.66 1.89 -7.85
N GLU A 28 -9.71 2.69 -8.05
CA GLU A 28 -9.67 4.13 -7.75
C GLU A 28 -9.97 4.43 -6.28
N ASN A 29 -10.67 3.55 -5.58
CA ASN A 29 -11.15 3.78 -4.22
C ASN A 29 -10.98 2.54 -3.32
N LEU A 30 -11.03 2.77 -2.02
CA LEU A 30 -10.86 1.71 -1.01
C LEU A 30 -12.00 0.71 -1.00
N GLU A 31 -13.24 1.12 -1.28
CA GLU A 31 -14.41 0.24 -1.27
C GLU A 31 -14.26 -0.88 -2.30
N ASP A 32 -13.90 -0.54 -3.53
CA ASP A 32 -13.58 -1.49 -4.59
C ASP A 32 -12.40 -2.38 -4.20
N GLY A 33 -11.38 -1.80 -3.55
CA GLY A 33 -10.24 -2.55 -3.02
C GLY A 33 -10.65 -3.61 -2.00
N CYS A 34 -11.50 -3.25 -1.03
CA CYS A 34 -12.02 -4.18 -0.03
C CYS A 34 -12.81 -5.33 -0.69
N VAL A 35 -13.69 -5.00 -1.65
CA VAL A 35 -14.48 -6.00 -2.38
C VAL A 35 -13.58 -6.98 -3.15
N LEU A 36 -12.44 -6.53 -3.67
CA LEU A 36 -11.49 -7.41 -4.32
C LEU A 36 -10.75 -8.29 -3.32
N VAL A 37 -10.30 -7.75 -2.18
CA VAL A 37 -9.60 -8.53 -1.13
C VAL A 37 -10.49 -9.64 -0.58
N GLU A 38 -11.80 -9.45 -0.53
CA GLU A 38 -12.75 -10.50 -0.13
C GLU A 38 -12.90 -11.64 -1.16
N LYS A 39 -12.58 -11.37 -2.43
CA LYS A 39 -12.79 -12.31 -3.54
C LYS A 39 -11.50 -12.97 -4.02
N GLU A 40 -10.38 -12.28 -3.87
CA GLU A 40 -9.09 -12.65 -4.44
C GLU A 40 -7.97 -12.49 -3.42
N GLU A 41 -6.93 -13.31 -3.56
CA GLU A 41 -5.76 -13.26 -2.69
C GLU A 41 -4.69 -12.31 -3.26
N PHE A 42 -4.34 -11.30 -2.48
CA PHE A 42 -3.26 -10.37 -2.82
C PHE A 42 -2.04 -10.60 -1.92
N SER A 43 -0.88 -10.65 -2.55
CA SER A 43 0.39 -10.72 -1.84
C SER A 43 0.76 -9.38 -1.21
N LYS A 44 0.39 -8.29 -1.88
CA LYS A 44 0.67 -6.92 -1.47
C LYS A 44 -0.48 -6.01 -1.83
N ILE A 45 -0.72 -5.01 -0.99
CA ILE A 45 -1.67 -3.93 -1.24
C ILE A 45 -0.91 -2.63 -1.12
N ILE A 46 -0.96 -1.81 -2.16
CA ILE A 46 -0.39 -0.47 -2.20
C ILE A 46 -1.55 0.50 -2.22
N TYR A 47 -1.60 1.40 -1.27
CA TYR A 47 -2.68 2.38 -1.19
C TYR A 47 -2.12 3.79 -1.11
N CYS A 48 -2.40 4.59 -2.14
CA CYS A 48 -2.13 6.03 -2.12
C CYS A 48 -3.19 6.75 -1.30
N ILE A 49 -2.78 7.24 -0.13
CA ILE A 49 -3.64 7.90 0.85
C ILE A 49 -3.58 9.42 0.68
N THR A 50 -4.71 10.07 0.93
CA THR A 50 -4.85 11.53 0.95
C THR A 50 -5.14 12.01 2.36
N ALA A 51 -5.24 13.31 2.58
CA ALA A 51 -5.61 13.85 3.90
C ALA A 51 -7.00 13.37 4.38
N ASP A 52 -7.90 13.10 3.44
CA ASP A 52 -9.29 12.74 3.73
C ASP A 52 -9.52 11.22 3.87
N SER A 53 -8.69 10.40 3.22
CA SER A 53 -8.90 8.95 3.18
C SER A 53 -7.57 8.17 3.10
N PRO A 54 -7.47 6.99 3.73
CA PRO A 54 -8.48 6.37 4.59
C PRO A 54 -8.50 6.98 6.00
N ASN A 55 -9.51 6.64 6.79
CA ASN A 55 -9.57 6.84 8.22
C ASN A 55 -9.18 5.56 8.99
N LEU A 56 -9.12 5.63 10.32
CA LEU A 56 -8.68 4.50 11.14
C LEU A 56 -9.60 3.26 11.03
N ALA A 57 -10.91 3.46 10.92
CA ALA A 57 -11.85 2.34 10.79
C ALA A 57 -11.70 1.66 9.42
N GLU A 58 -11.52 2.46 8.38
CA GLU A 58 -11.26 2.00 7.01
C GLU A 58 -9.97 1.16 6.92
N ILE A 59 -8.86 1.65 7.49
CA ILE A 59 -7.60 0.88 7.47
C ILE A 59 -7.67 -0.38 8.33
N THR A 60 -8.33 -0.31 9.49
CA THR A 60 -8.54 -1.49 10.35
C THR A 60 -9.38 -2.54 9.65
N ASN A 61 -10.40 -2.12 8.90
CA ASN A 61 -11.22 -3.02 8.09
C ASN A 61 -10.38 -3.68 6.99
N LEU A 62 -9.59 -2.90 6.24
CA LEU A 62 -8.70 -3.44 5.21
C LEU A 62 -7.74 -4.49 5.78
N VAL A 63 -7.06 -4.17 6.89
CA VAL A 63 -6.17 -5.10 7.60
C VAL A 63 -6.91 -6.37 8.04
N GLY A 64 -8.14 -6.22 8.56
CA GLY A 64 -8.96 -7.35 9.00
C GLY A 64 -9.46 -8.25 7.87
N LEU A 65 -9.60 -7.71 6.65
CA LEU A 65 -9.98 -8.48 5.45
C LEU A 65 -8.78 -9.19 4.82
N THR A 66 -7.56 -8.69 5.03
CA THR A 66 -6.35 -9.27 4.44
C THR A 66 -5.82 -10.50 5.19
N LEU A 67 -5.10 -11.36 4.45
CA LEU A 67 -4.34 -12.45 5.05
C LEU A 67 -3.13 -11.91 5.81
N ILE A 68 -2.68 -12.65 6.83
CA ILE A 68 -1.47 -12.31 7.62
C ILE A 68 -0.21 -12.22 6.74
N SER A 69 -0.20 -12.94 5.61
CA SER A 69 0.89 -12.91 4.63
C SER A 69 0.83 -11.73 3.67
N THR A 70 -0.27 -10.97 3.65
CA THR A 70 -0.46 -9.82 2.78
C THR A 70 0.23 -8.60 3.37
N ARG A 71 1.09 -7.97 2.59
CA ARG A 71 1.82 -6.76 2.99
C ARG A 71 1.04 -5.52 2.54
N ILE A 72 0.70 -4.62 3.47
CA ILE A 72 -0.02 -3.38 3.16
C ILE A 72 0.96 -2.20 3.23
N ILE A 73 1.09 -1.46 2.14
CA ILE A 73 1.99 -0.32 1.98
C ILE A 73 1.13 0.91 1.70
N LEU A 74 1.15 1.88 2.60
CA LEU A 74 0.51 3.17 2.44
C LEU A 74 1.51 4.19 1.88
N ILE A 75 1.16 4.82 0.77
CA ILE A 75 1.95 5.88 0.16
C ILE A 75 1.18 7.20 0.22
N GLY A 76 1.87 8.33 0.32
CA GLY A 76 1.21 9.62 0.39
C GLY A 76 2.17 10.74 0.77
N GLN A 77 1.63 11.95 0.94
CA GLN A 77 2.43 13.09 1.38
C GLN A 77 3.04 12.83 2.77
N PRO A 78 4.30 13.23 3.05
CA PRO A 78 4.96 12.97 4.31
C PRO A 78 4.17 13.45 5.54
N GLU A 79 3.54 14.61 5.46
CA GLU A 79 2.71 15.18 6.54
C GLU A 79 1.45 14.36 6.83
N VAL A 80 0.86 13.76 5.79
CA VAL A 80 -0.33 12.91 5.92
C VAL A 80 0.04 11.59 6.59
N LEU A 81 1.18 10.99 6.20
CA LEU A 81 1.67 9.75 6.79
C LEU A 81 2.19 9.96 8.21
N ALA A 82 2.85 11.08 8.49
CA ALA A 82 3.33 11.41 9.83
C ALA A 82 2.18 11.50 10.84
N ALA A 83 1.02 12.04 10.44
CA ALA A 83 -0.18 12.08 11.25
C ALA A 83 -0.81 10.69 11.52
N ARG A 84 -0.36 9.67 10.80
CA ARG A 84 -0.87 8.29 10.82
C ARG A 84 0.23 7.29 11.20
N ASN A 85 1.32 7.78 11.81
CA ASN A 85 2.48 6.95 12.16
C ASN A 85 2.14 5.85 13.18
N ASP A 86 1.08 6.04 13.97
CA ASP A 86 0.54 5.04 14.88
C ASP A 86 -0.04 3.81 14.16
N TRP A 87 -0.39 3.92 12.89
CA TRP A 87 -0.94 2.80 12.11
C TRP A 87 0.08 1.73 11.80
N CYS A 88 1.38 2.03 11.87
CA CYS A 88 2.44 1.02 11.80
C CYS A 88 2.20 -0.13 12.81
N GLY A 89 1.55 0.15 13.95
CA GLY A 89 1.17 -0.87 14.94
C GLY A 89 0.09 -1.85 14.46
N LEU A 90 -0.63 -1.53 13.39
CA LEU A 90 -1.61 -2.41 12.73
C LEU A 90 -0.96 -3.36 11.71
N GLY A 91 0.34 -3.24 11.48
CA GLY A 91 1.06 -4.04 10.47
C GLY A 91 1.08 -3.44 9.07
N VAL A 92 0.71 -2.16 8.92
CA VAL A 92 0.87 -1.42 7.66
C VAL A 92 2.24 -0.73 7.61
N GLU A 93 2.75 -0.55 6.42
CA GLU A 93 4.02 0.17 6.17
C GLU A 93 3.74 1.53 5.55
N LEU A 94 4.54 2.52 5.91
CA LEU A 94 4.38 3.89 5.40
C LEU A 94 5.57 4.24 4.50
N LEU A 95 5.27 4.67 3.27
CA LEU A 95 6.28 5.04 2.29
C LEU A 95 5.98 6.47 1.77
N PRO A 96 6.69 7.49 2.27
CA PRO A 96 6.39 8.88 1.97
C PRO A 96 6.81 9.27 0.55
N ASN A 97 5.82 9.70 -0.24
CA ASN A 97 5.92 10.21 -1.60
C ASN A 97 7.03 9.55 -2.45
N PRO A 98 6.96 8.22 -2.68
CA PRO A 98 8.04 7.51 -3.34
C PRO A 98 8.14 7.90 -4.81
N THR A 99 9.36 8.03 -5.30
CA THR A 99 9.62 7.92 -6.73
C THR A 99 9.27 6.51 -7.21
N VAL A 100 9.11 6.32 -8.53
CA VAL A 100 8.85 4.99 -9.11
C VAL A 100 9.89 3.97 -8.64
N ASN A 101 11.18 4.32 -8.67
CA ASN A 101 12.24 3.40 -8.22
C ASN A 101 12.12 3.05 -6.73
N GLU A 102 11.80 4.02 -5.87
CA GLU A 102 11.60 3.77 -4.44
C GLU A 102 10.35 2.93 -4.17
N LEU A 103 9.30 3.12 -4.97
CA LEU A 103 8.11 2.28 -4.92
C LEU A 103 8.45 0.83 -5.28
N ILE A 104 9.15 0.60 -6.40
CA ILE A 104 9.60 -0.73 -6.82
C ILE A 104 10.46 -1.40 -5.75
N HIS A 105 11.48 -0.70 -5.24
CA HIS A 105 12.33 -1.22 -4.16
C HIS A 105 11.54 -1.48 -2.89
N GLY A 106 10.63 -0.57 -2.51
CA GLY A 106 9.79 -0.70 -1.33
C GLY A 106 8.86 -1.91 -1.41
N ILE A 107 8.40 -2.27 -2.62
CA ILE A 107 7.59 -3.46 -2.88
C ILE A 107 8.43 -4.74 -2.86
N GLU A 108 9.63 -4.75 -3.45
CA GLU A 108 10.52 -5.91 -3.45
C GLU A 108 11.07 -6.25 -2.07
N ASP A 109 11.41 -5.23 -1.27
CA ASP A 109 12.12 -5.43 -0.03
C ASP A 109 11.20 -6.12 0.99
N LYS A 110 11.55 -7.35 1.40
CA LYS A 110 10.80 -8.10 2.44
C LYS A 110 10.98 -7.50 3.84
N SER A 111 11.75 -6.43 3.98
CA SER A 111 12.08 -5.84 5.27
C SER A 111 12.49 -4.38 5.10
N ILE A 112 11.53 -3.46 5.05
CA ILE A 112 11.84 -2.07 5.43
C ILE A 112 12.07 -2.08 6.95
N GLN A 113 13.30 -2.38 7.34
CA GLN A 113 13.77 -2.11 8.69
C GLN A 113 13.71 -0.60 8.89
N SER A 114 12.89 -0.20 9.86
CA SER A 114 13.05 0.99 10.72
C SER A 114 14.20 1.89 10.28
N ILE A 115 13.92 2.92 9.49
CA ILE A 115 14.93 3.94 9.22
C ILE A 115 15.03 4.82 10.48
N THR A 116 15.76 4.32 11.48
CA THR A 116 16.29 5.12 12.57
C THR A 116 17.55 5.81 12.06
N LYS A 117 17.46 7.10 11.69
CA LYS A 117 18.57 8.06 11.64
C LYS A 117 17.95 9.46 11.74
N GLY A 118 18.33 10.35 12.63
CA GLY A 118 19.39 10.45 13.63
C GLY A 118 19.38 11.89 14.13
#